data_AF-A0A7D6VBM7-F1
#
_entry.id   AF-A0A7D6VBM7-F1
#
_cell.length_a   1.000
_cell.length_b   1.000
_cell.length_c   1.000
_cell.angle_alpha   90.00
_cell.angle_beta   90.00
_cell.angle_gamma   90.00
#
_symmetry.space_group_name_H-M   'P 1'
#
loop_
_entity.id
_entity.type
_entity.pdbx_description
1 polymer ?
#
loop_
_entity_poly.entity_id
_entity_poly.type
_entity_poly.pdbx_seq_one_letter_code
_entity_poly.pdbx_strand_id
1 'polypeptide(L)'
;MNEKNPYPQHNSGEQPSDSQGDAVWFAEAPDHREQQLIWAVGDALLQAVYAAAENPGDETHAKVADTALEVVWATHIVNPASATDQQVLTAQANYICDRIVELAHTCDDLTTSDLQGVIDALALRLVRNRLPLDATERAKGGDHE
;
A
#
# COMPACT_ATOMS: atom_id res chain seq x y z
N MET A 1 -0.82 19.05 -68.35
CA MET A 1 0.23 18.82 -67.34
C MET A 1 -0.49 18.75 -66.00
N ASN A 2 -0.69 17.55 -65.48
CA ASN A 2 -1.42 17.28 -64.23
C ASN A 2 -0.40 16.98 -63.13
N GLU A 3 -0.39 17.78 -62.07
CA GLU A 3 0.39 17.50 -60.87
C GLU A 3 -0.47 16.76 -59.83
N LYS A 4 0.21 15.85 -59.14
CA LYS A 4 -0.28 14.69 -58.40
C LYS A 4 -0.88 15.07 -57.05
N ASN A 5 -2.07 14.52 -56.75
CA ASN A 5 -2.64 14.44 -55.40
C ASN A 5 -2.36 13.04 -54.83
N PRO A 6 -1.60 12.86 -53.73
CA PRO A 6 -1.29 11.54 -53.22
C PRO A 6 -2.29 11.06 -52.13
N TYR A 7 -3.18 10.16 -52.56
CA TYR A 7 -3.69 8.99 -51.81
C TYR A 7 -4.65 9.16 -50.60
N PRO A 8 -5.44 8.11 -50.26
CA PRO A 8 -6.88 8.21 -50.11
C PRO A 8 -7.39 8.14 -48.66
N GLN A 9 -8.61 8.64 -48.48
CA GLN A 9 -9.44 8.36 -47.30
C GLN A 9 -9.71 6.86 -47.19
N HIS A 10 -9.33 6.26 -46.06
CA HIS A 10 -9.86 4.97 -45.63
C HIS A 10 -10.79 5.23 -44.46
N ASN A 11 -12.09 5.09 -44.70
CA ASN A 11 -13.11 5.05 -43.67
C ASN A 11 -13.83 3.72 -43.84
N SER A 12 -13.68 2.79 -42.90
CA SER A 12 -14.52 1.61 -42.73
C SER A 12 -14.27 1.09 -41.33
N GLY A 13 -15.29 1.17 -40.47
CA GLY A 13 -15.22 0.71 -39.10
C GLY A 13 -15.44 -0.78 -38.96
N GLU A 14 -15.08 -1.28 -37.78
CA GLU A 14 -15.74 -2.40 -37.10
C GLU A 14 -15.34 -2.34 -35.61
N GLN A 15 -16.34 -2.52 -34.75
CA GLN A 15 -16.27 -2.52 -33.29
C GLN A 15 -15.66 -3.85 -32.76
N PRO A 16 -15.33 -3.94 -31.45
CA PRO A 16 -14.24 -4.75 -30.92
C PRO A 16 -14.58 -6.24 -30.87
N SER A 17 -13.57 -7.09 -31.03
CA SER A 17 -13.64 -8.49 -30.58
C SER A 17 -12.85 -8.64 -29.30
N ASP A 18 -13.55 -9.13 -28.29
CA ASP A 18 -13.11 -9.46 -26.94
C ASP A 18 -11.84 -10.32 -26.96
N SER A 19 -10.71 -9.68 -26.71
CA SER A 19 -9.60 -10.38 -26.09
C SER A 19 -9.78 -10.22 -24.59
N GLN A 20 -10.35 -11.25 -24.00
CA GLN A 20 -10.34 -11.59 -22.58
C GLN A 20 -8.87 -11.77 -22.14
N GLY A 21 -8.13 -10.67 -22.15
CA GLY A 21 -6.85 -10.56 -21.46
C GLY A 21 -7.20 -10.27 -20.00
N ASP A 22 -6.62 -11.06 -19.10
CA ASP A 22 -6.54 -10.74 -17.68
C ASP A 22 -6.46 -9.23 -17.51
N ALA A 23 -7.45 -8.67 -16.81
CA ALA A 23 -7.32 -7.31 -16.32
C ALA A 23 -6.17 -7.32 -15.32
N VAL A 24 -4.95 -7.23 -15.83
CA VAL A 24 -3.82 -6.71 -15.09
C VAL A 24 -4.33 -5.37 -14.62
N TRP A 25 -4.73 -5.31 -13.35
CA TRP A 25 -5.01 -4.07 -12.66
C TRP A 25 -3.72 -3.28 -12.73
N PHE A 26 -3.54 -2.52 -13.80
CA PHE A 26 -2.59 -1.42 -13.82
C PHE A 26 -3.15 -0.46 -12.78
N ALA A 27 -2.72 -0.66 -11.53
CA ALA A 27 -2.96 0.30 -10.50
C ALA A 27 -2.40 1.62 -11.07
N GLU A 28 -3.27 2.62 -11.21
CA GLU A 28 -2.84 3.94 -11.65
C GLU A 28 -1.60 4.33 -10.82
N ALA A 29 -0.59 4.84 -11.52
CA ALA A 29 0.61 5.32 -10.84
C ALA A 29 0.15 6.38 -9.82
N PRO A 30 0.62 6.29 -8.56
CA PRO A 30 0.26 7.27 -7.55
C PRO A 30 0.61 8.68 -8.06
N ASP A 31 -0.24 9.66 -7.78
CA ASP A 31 0.15 11.03 -8.03
C ASP A 31 1.35 11.41 -7.14
N HIS A 32 2.02 12.53 -7.43
CA HIS A 32 3.24 12.91 -6.72
C HIS A 32 3.03 13.04 -5.19
N ARG A 33 1.84 13.43 -4.75
CA ARG A 33 1.50 13.59 -3.34
C ARG A 33 1.25 12.24 -2.67
N GLU A 34 0.55 11.34 -3.35
CA GLU A 34 0.38 9.94 -2.91
C GLU A 34 1.75 9.25 -2.81
N GLN A 35 2.64 9.44 -3.78
CA GLN A 35 3.97 8.85 -3.77
C GLN A 35 4.84 9.36 -2.62
N GLN A 36 4.84 10.67 -2.36
CA GLN A 36 5.54 11.23 -1.19
C GLN A 36 5.00 10.67 0.12
N LEU A 37 3.68 10.50 0.22
CA LEU A 37 3.05 9.94 1.41
C LEU A 37 3.40 8.46 1.59
N ILE A 38 3.44 7.66 0.52
CA ILE A 38 3.89 6.26 0.57
C ILE A 38 5.32 6.18 1.11
N TRP A 39 6.23 7.03 0.62
CA TRP A 39 7.62 7.05 1.11
C TRP A 39 7.72 7.47 2.58
N ALA A 40 7.02 8.53 2.98
CA ALA A 40 7.04 9.01 4.36
C ALA A 40 6.48 7.96 5.34
N VAL A 41 5.38 7.31 4.97
CA VAL A 41 4.79 6.21 5.75
C VAL A 41 5.75 5.01 5.79
N GLY A 42 6.33 4.63 4.67
CA GLY A 42 7.29 3.52 4.59
C GLY A 42 8.50 3.73 5.51
N ASP A 43 9.12 4.90 5.47
CA ASP A 43 10.26 5.24 6.33
C ASP A 43 9.89 5.19 7.83
N ALA A 44 8.73 5.77 8.20
CA ALA A 44 8.26 5.73 9.58
C ALA A 44 8.00 4.29 10.08
N LEU A 45 7.39 3.45 9.25
CA LEU A 45 7.14 2.04 9.58
C LEU A 45 8.45 1.25 9.72
N LEU A 46 9.41 1.45 8.81
CA LEU A 46 10.70 0.79 8.86
C LEU A 46 11.49 1.17 10.11
N GLN A 47 11.53 2.46 10.45
CA GLN A 47 12.16 2.94 11.67
C GLN A 47 11.50 2.36 12.92
N ALA A 48 10.17 2.24 12.94
CA ALA A 48 9.45 1.60 14.05
C ALA A 48 9.80 0.12 14.19
N VAL A 49 9.93 -0.62 13.08
CA VAL A 49 10.36 -2.03 13.10
C VAL A 49 11.77 -2.15 13.69
N TYR A 50 12.73 -1.36 13.22
CA TYR A 50 14.10 -1.41 13.76
C TYR A 50 14.16 -1.01 15.24
N ALA A 51 13.45 0.05 15.64
CA ALA A 51 13.39 0.47 17.03
C ALA A 51 12.80 -0.64 17.94
N ALA A 52 11.76 -1.33 17.45
CA ALA A 52 11.15 -2.47 18.14
C ALA A 52 12.06 -3.70 18.21
N ALA A 53 12.81 -3.99 17.15
CA ALA A 53 13.77 -5.10 17.13
C ALA A 53 14.95 -4.84 18.09
N GLU A 54 15.47 -3.61 18.13
CA GLU A 54 16.63 -3.26 18.96
C GLU A 54 16.31 -3.17 20.46
N ASN A 55 15.08 -2.74 20.82
CA ASN A 55 14.71 -2.48 22.19
C ASN A 55 13.34 -3.10 22.53
N PRO A 56 13.25 -4.44 22.67
CA PRO A 56 11.99 -5.09 23.01
C PRO A 56 11.56 -4.72 24.43
N GLY A 57 10.33 -4.23 24.59
CA GLY A 57 9.77 -3.86 25.90
C GLY A 57 8.53 -2.96 25.80
N ASP A 58 7.84 -2.79 26.93
CA ASP A 58 6.55 -2.08 27.00
C ASP A 58 6.63 -0.63 26.48
N GLU A 59 7.72 0.09 26.76
CA GLU A 59 7.93 1.45 26.27
C GLU A 59 8.03 1.51 24.74
N THR A 60 8.60 0.48 24.12
CA THR A 60 8.73 0.41 22.66
C THR A 60 7.42 -0.02 22.02
N HIS A 61 6.64 -0.88 22.67
CA HIS A 61 5.27 -1.18 22.23
C HIS A 61 4.39 0.07 22.22
N ALA A 62 4.51 0.93 23.23
CA ALA A 62 3.81 2.21 23.26
C ALA A 62 4.23 3.13 22.10
N LYS A 63 5.53 3.25 21.82
CA LYS A 63 6.04 4.02 20.67
C LYS A 63 5.58 3.46 19.33
N VAL A 64 5.53 2.13 19.17
CA VAL A 64 5.00 1.48 17.98
C VAL A 64 3.51 1.82 17.80
N ALA A 65 2.73 1.78 18.87
CA ALA A 65 1.32 2.17 18.84
C ALA A 65 1.14 3.65 18.46
N ASP A 66 1.98 4.55 18.99
CA ASP A 66 1.98 5.97 18.64
C ASP A 66 2.30 6.17 17.15
N THR A 67 3.38 5.55 16.64
CA THR A 67 3.72 5.61 15.21
C THR A 67 2.59 5.07 14.34
N ALA A 68 1.98 3.94 14.73
CA ALA A 68 0.87 3.35 14.00
C ALA A 68 -0.34 4.30 13.89
N LEU A 69 -0.65 5.03 14.97
CA LEU A 69 -1.70 6.04 14.98
C LEU A 69 -1.33 7.24 14.09
N GLU A 70 -0.10 7.73 14.18
CA GLU A 70 0.39 8.87 13.41
C GLU A 70 0.33 8.60 11.90
N VAL A 71 0.80 7.44 11.44
CA VAL A 71 0.78 7.10 9.99
C VAL A 71 -0.65 6.91 9.48
N VAL A 72 -1.55 6.33 10.28
CA VAL A 72 -2.97 6.19 9.93
C VAL A 72 -3.64 7.56 9.82
N TRP A 73 -3.36 8.49 10.75
CA TRP A 73 -3.87 9.85 10.66
C TRP A 73 -3.29 10.65 9.49
N ALA A 74 -1.99 10.53 9.23
CA ALA A 74 -1.34 11.21 8.11
C ALA A 74 -1.94 10.78 6.76
N THR A 75 -2.25 9.49 6.61
CA THR A 75 -2.90 8.97 5.40
C THR A 75 -4.37 9.39 5.29
N HIS A 76 -5.07 9.49 6.42
CA HIS A 76 -6.45 9.95 6.47
C HIS A 76 -6.64 11.42 6.05
N ILE A 77 -5.72 12.33 6.43
CA ILE A 77 -5.79 13.76 6.05
C ILE A 77 -5.75 13.94 4.52
N VAL A 78 -5.08 13.04 3.80
CA VAL A 78 -4.93 13.11 2.34
C VAL A 78 -6.09 12.43 1.61
N ASN A 79 -6.72 11.43 2.23
CA ASN A 79 -7.88 10.73 1.68
C ASN A 79 -9.03 10.63 2.71
N PRO A 80 -9.79 11.72 2.91
CA PRO A 80 -10.86 11.79 3.91
C PRO A 80 -12.12 10.99 3.50
N ALA A 81 -12.18 10.48 2.26
CA ALA A 81 -13.39 9.89 1.68
C ALA A 81 -13.85 8.59 2.35
N SER A 82 -13.05 7.99 3.23
CA SER A 82 -13.28 6.66 3.81
C SER A 82 -13.57 6.62 5.31
N ALA A 83 -13.47 7.73 6.06
CA ALA A 83 -13.64 7.68 7.51
C ALA A 83 -14.69 8.68 8.01
N THR A 84 -15.90 8.16 8.25
CA THR A 84 -16.77 8.73 9.28
C THR A 84 -16.63 7.97 10.60
N ASP A 85 -16.01 6.79 10.61
CA ASP A 85 -15.92 5.94 11.79
C ASP A 85 -14.53 5.88 12.40
N GLN A 86 -14.40 6.49 13.58
CA GLN A 86 -13.23 6.37 14.45
C GLN A 86 -12.84 4.90 14.73
N GLN A 87 -13.81 3.99 14.68
CA GLN A 87 -13.59 2.55 14.78
C GLN A 87 -12.70 2.00 13.65
N VAL A 88 -12.84 2.50 12.42
CA VAL A 88 -12.02 2.09 11.27
C VAL A 88 -10.59 2.57 11.44
N LEU A 89 -10.40 3.82 11.86
CA LEU A 89 -9.06 4.37 12.13
C LEU A 89 -8.34 3.59 13.25
N THR A 90 -9.06 3.26 14.33
CA THR A 90 -8.52 2.42 15.41
C THR A 90 -8.19 1.01 14.91
N ALA A 91 -9.04 0.40 14.08
CA ALA A 91 -8.76 -0.92 13.52
C ALA A 91 -7.53 -0.93 12.60
N GLN A 92 -7.33 0.13 11.80
CA GLN A 92 -6.14 0.31 10.97
C GLN A 92 -4.89 0.48 11.82
N ALA A 93 -4.93 1.33 12.85
CA ALA A 93 -3.78 1.57 13.74
C ALA A 93 -3.39 0.28 14.47
N ASN A 94 -4.36 -0.48 14.99
CA ASN A 94 -4.09 -1.77 15.62
C ASN A 94 -3.46 -2.75 14.62
N TYR A 95 -3.97 -2.84 13.39
CA TYR A 95 -3.38 -3.69 12.35
C TYR A 95 -1.92 -3.32 12.05
N ILE A 96 -1.62 -2.02 11.92
CA ILE A 96 -0.26 -1.54 11.67
C ILE A 96 0.65 -1.85 12.85
N CYS A 97 0.19 -1.62 14.08
CA CYS A 97 0.92 -1.96 15.30
C CYS A 97 1.27 -3.47 15.34
N ASP A 98 0.29 -4.34 15.11
CA ASP A 98 0.49 -5.80 15.08
C ASP A 98 1.55 -6.18 14.02
N ARG A 99 1.48 -5.59 12.83
CA ARG A 99 2.45 -5.85 11.75
C ARG A 99 3.85 -5.37 12.07
N ILE A 100 4.01 -4.23 12.73
CA ILE A 100 5.34 -3.74 13.14
C ILE A 100 5.94 -4.70 14.16
N VAL A 101 5.16 -5.14 15.17
CA VAL A 101 5.62 -6.09 16.18
C VAL A 101 6.00 -7.44 15.56
N GLU A 102 5.19 -7.96 14.64
CA GLU A 102 5.50 -9.19 13.91
C GLU A 102 6.81 -9.07 13.12
N LEU A 103 6.96 -7.99 12.35
CA LEU A 103 8.16 -7.76 11.54
C LEU A 103 9.41 -7.54 12.40
N ALA A 104 9.28 -6.90 13.56
CA ALA A 104 10.38 -6.73 14.51
C ALA A 104 10.87 -8.08 15.05
N HIS A 105 9.96 -9.00 15.35
CA HIS A 105 10.32 -10.35 15.80
C HIS A 105 11.02 -11.20 14.73
N THR A 106 10.70 -10.99 13.45
CA THR A 106 11.32 -11.71 12.33
C THR A 106 12.42 -10.92 11.64
N CYS A 107 12.83 -9.77 12.19
CA CYS A 107 13.72 -8.83 11.52
C CYS A 107 15.10 -9.44 11.22
N ASP A 108 15.60 -10.30 12.10
CA ASP A 108 16.89 -10.99 11.94
C ASP A 108 16.86 -12.09 10.86
N ASP A 109 15.67 -12.62 10.54
CA ASP A 109 15.47 -13.68 9.55
C ASP A 109 15.24 -13.13 8.14
N LEU A 110 14.92 -11.84 8.01
CA LEU A 110 14.63 -11.18 6.74
C LEU A 110 15.88 -10.50 6.18
N THR A 111 16.07 -10.57 4.86
CA THR A 111 17.04 -9.67 4.23
C THR A 111 16.52 -8.23 4.31
N THR A 112 17.44 -7.25 4.30
CA THR A 112 17.06 -5.83 4.26
C THR A 112 16.13 -5.51 3.08
N SER A 113 16.35 -6.14 1.92
CA SER A 113 15.49 -5.96 0.74
C SER A 113 14.09 -6.56 0.93
N ASP A 114 13.98 -7.71 1.60
CA ASP A 114 12.68 -8.34 1.85
C ASP A 114 11.87 -7.51 2.84
N LEU A 115 12.51 -7.05 3.92
CA LEU A 115 11.87 -6.15 4.89
C LEU A 115 11.39 -4.87 4.23
N GLN A 116 12.23 -4.21 3.43
CA GLN A 116 11.85 -3.01 2.68
C GLN A 116 10.65 -3.29 1.76
N GLY A 117 10.66 -4.40 1.02
CA GLY A 117 9.56 -4.77 0.13
C GLY A 117 8.23 -4.98 0.87
N VAL A 118 8.26 -5.61 2.06
CA VAL A 118 7.07 -5.78 2.90
C VAL A 118 6.56 -4.44 3.43
N ILE A 119 7.47 -3.56 3.87
CA ILE A 119 7.13 -2.22 4.35
C ILE A 119 6.52 -1.36 3.24
N ASP A 120 7.12 -1.34 2.05
CA ASP A 120 6.60 -0.59 0.90
C ASP A 120 5.20 -1.07 0.51
N ALA A 121 4.96 -2.39 0.53
CA ALA A 121 3.65 -2.96 0.28
C ALA A 121 2.64 -2.59 1.38
N LEU A 122 3.06 -2.50 2.64
CA LEU A 122 2.20 -2.09 3.75
C LEU A 122 1.83 -0.60 3.65
N ALA A 123 2.81 0.27 3.37
CA ALA A 123 2.61 1.70 3.17
C ALA A 123 1.66 1.97 2.00
N LEU A 124 1.85 1.28 0.87
CA LEU A 124 0.96 1.40 -0.28
C LEU A 124 -0.49 1.00 0.06
N ARG A 125 -0.69 -0.11 0.79
CA ARG A 125 -2.04 -0.55 1.20
C ARG A 125 -2.67 0.42 2.18
N LEU A 126 -1.91 0.98 3.12
CA LEU A 126 -2.42 1.97 4.08
C LEU A 126 -2.86 3.24 3.36
N VAL A 127 -2.00 3.83 2.51
CA VAL A 127 -2.31 5.06 1.75
C VAL A 127 -3.53 4.89 0.85
N ARG A 128 -3.72 3.69 0.29
CA ARG A 128 -4.86 3.37 -0.59
C ARG A 128 -6.10 2.88 0.16
N ASN A 129 -6.10 2.87 1.50
CA ASN A 129 -7.19 2.35 2.33
C ASN A 129 -7.59 0.89 1.99
N ARG A 130 -6.60 0.02 1.76
CA ARG A 130 -6.78 -1.40 1.38
C ARG A 130 -6.23 -2.37 2.42
N LEU A 131 -6.25 -1.98 3.70
CA LEU A 131 -5.83 -2.88 4.78
C LEU A 131 -6.92 -3.94 5.03
N PRO A 132 -6.55 -5.21 5.28
CA PRO A 132 -7.52 -6.27 5.61
C PRO A 132 -7.97 -6.10 7.07
N LEU A 133 -8.99 -5.29 7.27
CA LEU A 133 -9.54 -5.01 8.61
C LEU A 133 -10.43 -6.14 9.12
N ASP A 134 -10.93 -6.98 8.23
CA ASP A 134 -11.74 -8.16 8.57
C ASP A 134 -10.85 -9.38 8.89
N ALA A 135 -11.18 -10.09 9.98
CA ALA A 135 -10.43 -11.27 10.43
C ALA A 135 -10.32 -12.38 9.36
N THR A 136 -11.32 -12.49 8.49
CA THR A 136 -11.35 -13.43 7.36
C THR A 136 -10.38 -13.08 6.24
N GLU A 137 -10.00 -11.81 6.08
CA GLU A 137 -9.03 -11.38 5.06
C GLU A 137 -7.59 -11.50 5.58
N ARG A 138 -7.38 -11.32 6.89
CA ARG A 138 -6.06 -11.51 7.53
C ARG A 138 -5.53 -12.94 7.42
N ALA A 139 -6.42 -13.94 7.45
CA ALA A 139 -6.05 -15.35 7.35
C ALA A 139 -5.66 -15.80 5.93
N LYS A 140 -6.04 -15.07 4.87
CA LYS A 140 -5.81 -15.50 3.47
C LYS A 140 -4.44 -15.12 2.92
N GLY A 141 -3.66 -14.30 3.64
CA GLY A 141 -2.31 -13.90 3.22
C GLY A 141 -1.19 -14.85 3.68
N GLY A 142 -1.52 -15.90 4.45
CA GLY A 142 -0.55 -16.83 5.04
C GLY A 142 -0.45 -18.20 4.38
N ASP A 143 -1.30 -18.52 3.41
CA ASP A 143 -1.28 -19.82 2.71
C ASP A 143 -0.65 -19.67 1.32
N HIS A 144 0.69 -19.72 1.28
CA HIS A 144 1.41 -20.31 0.17
C HIS A 144 2.25 -21.46 0.74
N GLU A 145 1.62 -22.63 0.80
CA GLU A 145 2.28 -23.93 0.91
C GLU A 145 3.19 -24.21 -0.30
#